data_AF-A0A2V2U891-F1
#
_entry.id   AF-A0A2V2U891-F1
#
_cell.length_a   1.000
_cell.length_b   1.000
_cell.length_c   1.000
_cell.angle_alpha   90.00
_cell.angle_beta   90.00
_cell.angle_gamma   90.00
#
_symmetry.space_group_name_H-M   'P 1'
#
loop_
_entity.id
_entity.type
_entity.pdbx_description
1 polymer ?
#
loop_
_entity_poly.entity_id
_entity_poly.type
_entity_poly.pdbx_seq_one_letter_code
_entity_poly.pdbx_strand_id
1 'polypeptide(L)'
;MFNILTNLATHGIGNPGIIERYVNCEIGFIDDFRIIDVRTLIDGENVPSEYLLNIVRVTSYLELGEKVVICCRVGASRSNAIAVGVLVRYFKMDFYKAMELVISKVPICNILQPHSMALQKLFKCSIGYQNR
;
A
#
# COMPACT_ATOMS: atom_id res chain seq x y z
N MET A 1 4.61 0.13 -13.62
CA MET A 1 3.54 0.34 -12.63
C MET A 1 2.48 -0.74 -12.80
N PHE A 2 1.79 -1.16 -11.73
CA PHE A 2 0.72 -2.16 -11.80
C PHE A 2 -0.60 -1.56 -11.28
N ASN A 3 -1.59 -1.47 -12.16
CA ASN A 3 -2.90 -0.90 -11.83
C ASN A 3 -3.75 -1.92 -11.07
N ILE A 4 -4.17 -1.53 -9.87
CA ILE A 4 -5.12 -2.31 -9.06
C ILE A 4 -6.54 -1.94 -9.47
N LEU A 5 -6.81 -0.63 -9.56
CA LEU A 5 -8.02 0.00 -10.06
C LEU A 5 -7.65 1.12 -11.06
N THR A 6 -8.64 1.80 -11.62
CA THR A 6 -8.44 2.90 -12.59
C THR A 6 -7.68 4.10 -12.00
N ASN A 7 -7.75 4.31 -10.68
CA ASN A 7 -7.13 5.43 -9.96
C ASN A 7 -6.19 4.98 -8.82
N LEU A 8 -5.91 3.68 -8.70
CA LEU A 8 -5.02 3.12 -7.67
C LEU A 8 -4.04 2.13 -8.28
N ALA A 9 -2.75 2.36 -8.09
CA ALA A 9 -1.68 1.51 -8.60
C ALA A 9 -0.56 1.29 -7.57
N THR A 10 0.31 0.32 -7.82
CA THR A 10 1.55 0.13 -7.06
C THR A 10 2.78 0.08 -7.98
N HIS A 11 3.93 0.50 -7.47
CA HIS A 11 5.19 0.44 -8.21
C HIS A 11 6.43 0.35 -7.32
N GLY A 12 7.55 -0.07 -7.92
CA GLY A 12 8.88 0.00 -7.32
C GLY A 12 9.64 1.17 -7.93
N ILE A 13 10.21 2.05 -7.10
CA ILE A 13 10.93 3.25 -7.55
C ILE A 13 12.45 3.15 -7.39
N GLY A 14 12.97 2.00 -6.96
CA GLY A 14 14.41 1.78 -6.82
C GLY A 14 15.03 2.52 -5.63
N ASN A 15 16.28 2.94 -5.78
CA ASN A 15 17.07 3.62 -4.73
C ASN A 15 16.69 5.12 -4.61
N PRO A 16 16.92 5.77 -3.44
CA PRO A 16 17.56 5.25 -2.23
C PRO A 16 16.64 4.35 -1.38
N GLY A 17 17.18 3.73 -0.33
CA GLY A 17 16.48 2.76 0.53
C GLY A 17 15.39 3.37 1.42
N ILE A 18 15.32 2.94 2.68
CA ILE A 18 14.39 3.48 3.69
C ILE A 18 14.62 4.99 3.82
N ILE A 19 13.55 5.78 3.87
CA ILE A 19 13.63 7.24 4.04
C ILE A 19 13.36 7.55 5.51
N GLU A 20 14.25 8.32 6.14
CA GLU A 20 14.18 8.62 7.59
C GLU A 20 13.02 9.55 7.98
N ARG A 21 12.47 10.33 7.04
CA ARG A 21 11.39 11.30 7.28
C ARG A 21 10.47 11.41 6.08
N TYR A 22 9.20 11.76 6.32
CA TYR A 22 8.29 12.17 5.25
C TYR A 22 8.83 13.44 4.60
N VAL A 23 9.45 13.30 3.42
CA VAL A 23 9.77 14.44 2.57
C VAL A 23 8.47 14.88 1.91
N ASN A 24 7.77 15.81 2.55
CA ASN A 24 6.84 16.65 1.84
C ASN A 24 7.67 17.52 0.87
N CYS A 25 7.25 17.59 -0.40
CA CYS A 25 7.81 18.41 -1.48
C CYS A 25 8.92 17.78 -2.34
N GLU A 26 8.48 16.88 -3.22
CA GLU A 26 8.84 16.71 -4.66
C GLU A 26 8.68 15.24 -5.03
N ILE A 27 7.47 14.68 -4.85
CA ILE A 27 7.19 13.31 -5.29
C ILE A 27 6.24 13.45 -6.48
N GLY A 28 6.83 13.27 -7.66
CA GLY A 28 6.21 13.57 -8.95
C GLY A 28 5.08 12.62 -9.35
N PHE A 29 4.95 12.40 -10.66
CA PHE A 29 3.93 11.54 -11.24
C PHE A 29 4.59 10.38 -11.99
N ILE A 30 3.92 9.23 -12.02
CA ILE A 30 4.19 8.14 -12.97
C ILE A 30 2.91 7.96 -13.77
N ASP A 31 2.96 8.21 -15.08
CA ASP A 31 1.81 8.06 -15.98
C ASP A 31 0.52 8.78 -15.47
N ASP A 32 0.66 10.02 -15.00
CA ASP A 32 -0.39 10.85 -14.35
C ASP A 32 -0.88 10.37 -12.98
N PHE A 33 -0.26 9.36 -12.38
CA PHE A 33 -0.53 8.95 -11.01
C PHE A 33 0.42 9.68 -10.06
N ARG A 34 -0.14 10.38 -9.06
CA ARG A 34 0.64 10.96 -7.97
C ARG A 34 1.34 9.85 -7.21
N ILE A 35 2.65 10.01 -7.02
CA ILE A 35 3.44 9.06 -6.24
C ILE A 35 3.23 9.29 -4.75
N ILE A 36 2.89 8.21 -4.03
CA ILE A 36 2.94 8.16 -2.57
C ILE A 36 4.01 7.17 -2.15
N ASP A 37 5.12 7.71 -1.66
CA ASP A 37 6.24 6.95 -1.17
C ASP A 37 5.98 6.43 0.26
N VAL A 38 6.07 5.11 0.41
CA VAL A 38 5.87 4.38 1.67
C VAL A 38 7.15 3.71 2.16
N ARG A 39 8.33 4.12 1.67
CA ARG A 39 9.64 3.65 2.13
C ARG A 39 9.97 4.02 3.58
N THR A 40 9.10 4.76 4.26
CA THR A 40 9.11 4.90 5.72
C THR A 40 8.81 3.59 6.43
N LEU A 41 8.10 2.66 5.78
CA LEU A 41 7.87 1.31 6.29
C LEU A 41 9.08 0.41 6.01
N ILE A 42 9.35 -0.50 6.93
CA ILE A 42 10.36 -1.56 6.79
C ILE A 42 9.71 -2.91 6.49
N ASP A 43 10.43 -3.82 5.82
CA ASP A 43 9.98 -5.20 5.57
C ASP A 43 10.12 -6.05 6.86
N GLY A 44 9.40 -5.64 7.91
CA GLY A 44 9.43 -6.16 9.27
C GLY A 44 8.26 -5.62 10.09
N GLU A 45 8.40 -5.57 11.42
CA GLU A 45 7.38 -4.98 12.28
C GLU A 45 7.39 -3.44 12.16
N ASN A 46 6.19 -2.88 11.99
CA ASN A 46 5.94 -1.44 11.96
C ASN A 46 4.75 -1.18 12.88
N VAL A 47 4.60 0.02 13.43
CA VAL A 47 3.48 0.30 14.33
C VAL A 47 2.18 0.48 13.52
N PRO A 48 1.01 0.05 14.02
CA PRO A 48 -0.25 0.16 13.28
C PRO A 48 -0.60 1.59 12.81
N SER A 49 -0.17 2.61 13.56
CA SER A 49 -0.37 4.02 13.19
C SER A 49 0.39 4.43 11.92
N GLU A 50 1.52 3.80 11.59
CA GLU A 50 2.26 4.09 10.35
C GLU A 50 1.52 3.59 9.11
N TYR A 51 0.87 2.43 9.20
CA TYR A 51 -0.02 1.96 8.13
C TYR A 51 -1.21 2.90 7.97
N LEU A 52 -1.87 3.25 9.08
CA LEU A 52 -3.01 4.16 9.04
C LEU A 52 -2.63 5.50 8.42
N LEU A 53 -1.48 6.07 8.78
CA LEU A 53 -0.99 7.32 8.22
C LEU A 53 -0.77 7.21 6.71
N ASN A 54 -0.10 6.16 6.23
CA ASN A 54 0.14 5.98 4.79
C ASN A 54 -1.15 5.70 4.01
N ILE A 55 -2.10 4.97 4.59
CA ILE A 55 -3.42 4.79 4.00
C ILE A 55 -4.14 6.14 3.89
N VAL A 56 -4.18 6.93 4.97
CA VAL A 56 -4.82 8.26 4.96
C VAL A 56 -4.18 9.19 3.93
N ARG A 57 -2.84 9.20 3.83
CA ARG A 57 -2.12 9.96 2.79
C ARG A 57 -2.62 9.62 1.40
N VAL A 58 -2.75 8.33 1.07
CA VAL A 58 -3.27 7.89 -0.23
C VAL A 58 -4.72 8.31 -0.40
N THR A 59 -5.58 8.06 0.58
CA THR A 59 -7.02 8.32 0.45
C THR A 59 -7.33 9.81 0.32
N SER A 60 -6.57 10.69 0.99
CA SER A 60 -6.75 12.13 0.85
C SER A 60 -6.55 12.63 -0.59
N TYR A 61 -5.65 12.03 -1.37
CA TYR A 61 -5.50 12.38 -2.79
C TYR A 61 -6.58 11.74 -3.67
N LEU A 62 -7.03 10.52 -3.34
CA LEU A 62 -8.16 9.90 -4.04
C LEU A 62 -9.46 10.69 -3.84
N GLU A 63 -9.66 11.26 -2.64
CA GLU A 63 -10.79 12.14 -2.31
C GLU A 63 -10.78 13.44 -3.11
N LEU A 64 -9.59 13.91 -3.51
CA LEU A 64 -9.41 15.05 -4.42
C LEU A 64 -9.62 14.68 -5.90
N GLY A 65 -9.97 13.42 -6.21
CA GLY A 65 -10.16 12.93 -7.57
C GLY A 65 -8.85 12.60 -8.30
N GLU A 66 -7.72 12.59 -7.60
CA GLU A 66 -6.44 12.25 -8.21
C GLU A 66 -6.27 10.73 -8.38
N LYS A 67 -5.36 10.34 -9.28
CA LYS A 67 -4.88 8.97 -9.40
C LYS A 67 -3.63 8.80 -8.53
N VAL A 68 -3.52 7.69 -7.81
CA VAL A 68 -2.42 7.48 -6.85
C VAL A 68 -1.67 6.19 -7.14
N VAL A 69 -0.35 6.29 -7.23
CA VAL A 69 0.56 5.15 -7.29
C VAL A 69 1.34 5.05 -5.98
N ILE A 70 1.22 3.91 -5.30
CA ILE A 70 1.90 3.66 -4.04
C ILE A 70 3.24 3.03 -4.34
N CYS A 71 4.31 3.65 -3.87
CA CYS A 71 5.66 3.27 -4.22
C CYS A 71 6.46 2.82 -3.00
N CYS A 72 7.16 1.70 -3.14
CA CYS A 72 8.26 1.33 -2.25
C CYS A 72 9.53 1.03 -3.08
N ARG A 73 10.58 0.50 -2.46
CA ARG A 73 11.84 0.21 -3.17
C ARG A 73 11.65 -0.74 -4.35
N VAL A 74 11.04 -1.91 -4.11
CA VAL A 74 10.92 -2.99 -5.11
C VAL A 74 9.50 -3.08 -5.70
N GLY A 75 8.48 -2.59 -4.99
CA GLY A 75 7.08 -2.71 -5.41
C GLY A 75 6.43 -4.05 -5.08
N ALA A 76 7.06 -4.88 -4.23
CA ALA A 76 6.62 -6.25 -3.96
C ALA A 76 5.79 -6.45 -2.68
N SER A 77 6.12 -5.73 -1.60
CA SER A 77 5.53 -5.96 -0.28
C SER A 77 4.80 -4.71 0.25
N ARG A 78 5.54 -3.73 0.80
CA ARG A 78 5.00 -2.54 1.48
C ARG A 78 3.97 -1.74 0.68
N SER A 79 4.24 -1.47 -0.60
CA SER A 79 3.30 -0.74 -1.47
C SER A 79 1.99 -1.51 -1.64
N ASN A 80 2.07 -2.82 -1.80
CA ASN A 80 0.92 -3.72 -1.96
C ASN A 80 0.13 -3.83 -0.64
N ALA A 81 0.80 -3.88 0.51
CA ALA A 81 0.15 -3.83 1.81
C ALA A 81 -0.67 -2.54 2.00
N ILE A 82 -0.11 -1.38 1.65
CA ILE A 82 -0.85 -0.12 1.73
C ILE A 82 -2.01 -0.09 0.71
N ALA A 83 -1.84 -0.65 -0.49
CA ALA A 83 -2.94 -0.77 -1.46
C ALA A 83 -4.11 -1.58 -0.88
N VAL A 84 -3.84 -2.69 -0.19
CA VAL A 84 -4.87 -3.46 0.53
C VAL A 84 -5.57 -2.61 1.58
N GLY A 85 -4.81 -1.89 2.40
CA GLY A 85 -5.38 -0.99 3.40
C GLY A 85 -6.27 0.12 2.82
N VAL A 86 -5.91 0.65 1.65
CA VAL A 86 -6.70 1.63 0.89
C VAL A 86 -7.99 1.01 0.36
N LEU A 87 -7.92 -0.18 -0.25
CA LEU A 87 -9.11 -0.92 -0.72
C LEU A 87 -10.12 -1.17 0.41
N VAL A 88 -9.63 -1.57 1.59
CA VAL A 88 -10.50 -1.81 2.75
C VAL A 88 -11.07 -0.51 3.29
N ARG A 89 -10.23 0.50 3.55
CA ARG A 89 -10.66 1.73 4.23
C ARG A 89 -11.51 2.64 3.34
N TYR A 90 -11.10 2.85 2.10
CA TYR A 90 -11.69 3.84 1.18
C TYR A 90 -12.73 3.21 0.28
N PHE A 91 -12.39 2.13 -0.42
CA PHE A 91 -13.30 1.42 -1.32
C PHE A 91 -14.26 0.47 -0.59
N LYS A 92 -14.18 0.38 0.75
CA LYS A 92 -15.05 -0.45 1.61
C LYS A 92 -15.04 -1.94 1.21
N MET A 93 -13.91 -2.42 0.71
CA MET A 93 -13.74 -3.81 0.33
C MET A 93 -13.51 -4.70 1.56
N ASP A 94 -13.98 -5.95 1.50
CA ASP A 94 -13.56 -6.97 2.46
C ASP A 94 -12.04 -7.17 2.40
N PHE A 95 -11.42 -7.44 3.56
CA PHE A 95 -9.96 -7.56 3.67
C PHE A 95 -9.39 -8.66 2.77
N TYR A 96 -10.01 -9.83 2.75
CA TYR A 96 -9.51 -10.96 1.98
C TYR A 96 -9.73 -10.75 0.48
N LYS A 97 -10.87 -10.15 0.09
CA LYS A 97 -11.10 -9.73 -1.30
C LYS A 97 -10.10 -8.66 -1.76
N ALA A 98 -9.73 -7.72 -0.89
CA ALA A 98 -8.72 -6.72 -1.20
C ALA A 98 -7.33 -7.33 -1.39
N MET A 99 -6.95 -8.27 -0.52
CA MET A 99 -5.71 -9.05 -0.68
C MET A 99 -5.70 -9.82 -2.01
N GLU A 100 -6.76 -10.57 -2.30
CA GLU A 100 -6.90 -11.34 -3.53
C GLU A 100 -6.82 -10.46 -4.78
N LEU A 101 -7.51 -9.31 -4.78
CA LEU A 101 -7.44 -8.36 -5.89
C LEU A 101 -6.01 -7.87 -6.11
N VAL A 102 -5.30 -7.44 -5.06
CA VAL A 102 -3.92 -6.96 -5.20
C VAL A 102 -2.99 -8.07 -5.70
N ILE A 103 -3.10 -9.29 -5.17
CA ILE A 103 -2.32 -10.45 -5.61
C ILE A 103 -2.59 -10.75 -7.09
N SER A 104 -3.84 -10.69 -7.54
CA SER A 104 -4.20 -10.96 -8.95
C SER A 104 -3.71 -9.89 -9.94
N LYS A 105 -3.46 -8.66 -9.47
CA LYS A 105 -3.09 -7.52 -10.33
C LYS A 105 -1.59 -7.24 -10.35
N VAL A 106 -0.84 -7.74 -9.37
CA VAL A 106 0.60 -7.45 -9.21
C VAL A 106 1.42 -8.73 -9.42
N PRO A 107 2.19 -8.85 -10.52
CA PRO A 107 2.92 -10.07 -10.85
C PRO A 107 3.94 -10.53 -9.81
N ILE A 108 4.55 -9.59 -9.09
CA ILE A 108 5.53 -9.85 -8.02
C ILE A 108 4.92 -9.37 -6.70
N CYS A 109 3.79 -9.95 -6.31
CA CYS A 109 3.13 -9.64 -5.04
C CYS A 109 3.62 -10.58 -3.94
N ASN A 110 4.35 -10.03 -2.97
CA ASN A 110 4.78 -10.75 -1.77
C ASN A 110 4.52 -9.87 -0.54
N ILE A 111 3.26 -9.78 -0.13
CA ILE A 111 2.87 -9.06 1.09
C ILE A 111 3.32 -9.89 2.29
N LEU A 112 4.42 -9.47 2.92
CA LEU A 112 4.98 -10.20 4.06
C LEU A 112 4.02 -10.26 5.25
N GLN A 113 4.09 -11.36 6.00
CA GLN A 113 3.23 -11.64 7.15
C GLN A 113 3.14 -10.49 8.19
N PRO A 114 4.22 -9.78 8.55
CA PRO A 114 4.12 -8.66 9.48
C PRO A 114 3.15 -7.57 9.01
N HIS A 115 3.09 -7.31 7.70
CA HIS A 115 2.18 -6.33 7.13
C HIS A 115 0.72 -6.80 7.16
N SER A 116 0.47 -8.04 6.72
CA SER A 116 -0.90 -8.57 6.71
C SER A 116 -1.47 -8.68 8.12
N MET A 117 -0.67 -9.11 9.10
CA MET A 117 -1.07 -9.14 10.52
C MET A 117 -1.34 -7.75 11.09
N ALA A 118 -0.51 -6.75 10.77
CA ALA A 118 -0.72 -5.38 11.23
C ALA A 118 -2.02 -4.80 10.66
N LEU A 119 -2.32 -5.05 9.38
CA LEU A 119 -3.57 -4.59 8.77
C LEU A 119 -4.79 -5.36 9.29
N GLN A 120 -4.70 -6.67 9.49
CA GLN A 120 -5.77 -7.46 10.13
C GLN A 120 -6.11 -6.91 11.52
N LYS A 121 -5.08 -6.59 12.33
CA LYS A 121 -5.27 -5.93 13.64
C LYS A 121 -5.93 -4.55 13.48
N LEU A 122 -5.45 -3.73 12.54
CA LEU A 122 -5.97 -2.38 12.27
C LEU A 122 -7.46 -2.41 11.88
N PHE A 123 -7.86 -3.37 11.07
CA PHE A 123 -9.23 -3.51 10.58
C PHE A 123 -10.10 -4.48 11.37
N LYS A 124 -9.57 -5.04 12.47
CA LYS A 124 -10.25 -6.02 13.34
C LYS A 124 -10.77 -7.24 12.56
N CYS A 125 -10.02 -7.70 11.57
CA CYS A 125 -10.35 -8.90 10.81
C CYS A 125 -9.98 -10.15 11.63
N SER A 126 -10.85 -11.14 11.68
CA SER A 126 -10.54 -12.45 12.23
C SER A 126 -9.42 -13.12 11.43
N ILE A 127 -8.45 -13.74 12.12
CA ILE A 127 -7.35 -14.50 11.49
C ILE A 127 -7.95 -15.69 10.76
N GLY A 128 -8.15 -15.57 9.46
CA GLY A 128 -8.38 -16.68 8.57
C GLY A 128 -7.04 -17.37 8.38
N TYR A 129 -6.90 -18.57 8.95
CA TYR A 129 -5.78 -19.47 8.70
C TYR A 129 -5.49 -19.55 7.19
N GLN A 130 -4.34 -19.03 6.77
CA GLN A 130 -3.75 -19.38 5.48
C GLN A 130 -2.41 -20.07 5.72
N ASN A 131 -2.50 -21.36 6.04
CA ASN A 131 -1.47 -22.33 5.70
C ASN A 131 -1.85 -22.91 4.34
N ARG A 132 -1.21 -22.47 3.27
CA ARG A 132 -0.93 -23.29 2.08
C ARG A 132 0.37 -22.81 1.47
#